data_AF-A0A7U6JH07-F1
#
_entry.id   AF-A0A7U6JH07-F1
#
_cell.length_a   1.000
_cell.length_b   1.000
_cell.length_c   1.000
_cell.angle_alpha   90.00
_cell.angle_beta   90.00
_cell.angle_gamma   90.00
#
_symmetry.space_group_name_H-M   'P 1'
#
loop_
_entity.id
_entity.type
_entity.pdbx_description
1 polymer ?
#
loop_
_entity_poly.entity_id
_entity_poly.type
_entity_poly.pdbx_seq_one_letter_code
_entity_poly.pdbx_strand_id
1 'polypeptide(L)' 'MKGKTLTKPGTLLKHSIPIRTFSEWNEKEPGFVEVDLAWHNGGNLRGEFLYSLDVTDIHTGWTETKAITC' A
#
# COMPACT_ATOMS: atom_id res chain seq x y z
N MET A 1 11.58 -22.01 8.34
CA MET A 1 12.08 -20.98 7.42
C MET A 1 11.74 -19.62 8.03
N LYS A 2 12.72 -18.81 8.45
CA LYS A 2 12.47 -17.49 9.07
C LYS A 2 12.46 -16.41 7.98
N GLY A 3 11.41 -15.59 7.92
CA GLY A 3 11.34 -14.46 7.00
C GLY A 3 12.43 -13.44 7.30
N LYS A 4 13.10 -12.92 6.27
CA LYS A 4 14.07 -11.84 6.41
C LYS A 4 13.32 -10.51 6.36
N THR A 5 13.33 -9.77 7.46
CA THR A 5 12.75 -8.41 7.52
C THR A 5 13.79 -7.39 7.05
N LEU A 6 13.46 -6.58 6.04
CA LEU A 6 14.35 -5.58 5.43
C LEU A 6 14.30 -4.21 6.13
N THR A 7 13.40 -4.03 7.11
CA THR A 7 13.28 -2.77 7.84
C THR A 7 14.12 -2.80 9.12
N LYS A 8 14.92 -1.75 9.35
CA LYS A 8 15.59 -1.54 10.64
C LYS A 8 14.56 -1.06 11.67
N PRO A 9 14.49 -1.63 12.88
CA PRO A 9 13.64 -1.10 13.94
C PRO A 9 14.13 0.28 14.37
N GLY A 10 13.49 1.34 13.87
CA GLY A 10 13.72 2.71 14.29
C GLY A 10 12.71 3.12 15.36
N THR A 11 13.15 3.88 16.37
CA THR A 11 12.32 4.38 17.48
C THR A 11 11.29 5.43 17.06
N LEU A 12 11.32 5.91 15.82
CA LEU A 12 10.76 7.22 15.45
C LEU A 12 9.44 7.22 14.67
N LEU A 13 8.81 6.08 14.34
CA LEU A 13 7.60 6.12 13.48
C LEU A 13 6.41 5.28 13.97
N LYS A 14 6.60 4.34 14.89
CA LYS A 14 5.51 3.43 15.26
C LYS A 14 4.43 4.10 16.12
N HIS A 15 4.78 5.11 16.90
CA HIS A 15 3.82 5.81 17.78
C HIS A 15 3.23 7.08 17.15
N SER A 16 3.88 7.63 16.12
CA SER A 16 3.40 8.80 15.39
C SER A 16 2.42 8.46 14.28
N ILE A 17 2.31 7.19 13.89
CA ILE A 17 1.35 6.70 12.91
C ILE A 17 0.26 5.98 13.70
N PRO A 18 -0.94 6.57 13.85
CA PRO A 18 -2.05 5.90 14.50
C PRO A 18 -2.35 4.60 13.76
N ILE A 19 -2.22 3.47 14.44
CA ILE A 19 -2.66 2.18 13.92
C ILE A 19 -4.16 2.11 14.20
N ARG A 20 -4.97 2.41 13.19
CA ARG A 20 -6.42 2.19 13.28
C ARG A 20 -6.69 0.69 13.30
N THR A 21 -7.39 0.22 14.32
CA THR A 21 -7.83 -1.18 14.41
C THR A 21 -9.14 -1.37 13.64
N PHE A 22 -9.47 -2.62 13.26
CA PHE A 22 -10.67 -2.97 12.48
C PHE A 22 -11.99 -2.36 13.00
N SER A 23 -12.08 -2.01 14.28
CA SER A 23 -13.23 -1.38 14.92
C SER A 23 -13.56 0.05 14.43
N GLU A 24 -12.61 0.74 13.80
CA GLU A 24 -12.77 2.12 13.32
C GLU A 24 -13.01 2.20 11.80
N TRP A 25 -13.18 1.05 11.13
CA TRP A 25 -13.38 0.99 9.70
C TRP A 25 -14.84 1.30 9.36
N ASN A 26 -15.08 2.43 8.68
CA ASN A 26 -16.41 2.76 8.15
C ASN A 26 -16.37 2.83 6.62
N GLU A 27 -16.39 1.67 5.98
CA GLU A 27 -16.49 1.52 4.52
C GLU A 27 -17.84 1.96 3.92
N LYS A 28 -18.77 2.45 4.76
CA LYS A 28 -20.09 2.91 4.32
C LYS A 28 -20.13 4.41 3.99
N GLU A 29 -18.99 5.09 4.03
CA GLU A 29 -18.85 6.49 3.65
C GLU A 29 -17.54 6.71 2.87
N PRO A 30 -17.47 7.69 1.95
CA PRO A 30 -16.21 8.01 1.25
C PRO A 30 -15.10 8.44 2.22
N GLY A 31 -13.85 8.14 1.86
CA GLY A 31 -12.65 8.52 2.60
C GLY A 31 -11.84 7.36 3.17
N PHE A 32 -12.28 6.11 2.96
CA PHE A 32 -11.55 4.91 3.33
C PHE A 32 -11.06 4.20 2.07
N VAL A 33 -9.74 4.18 1.89
CA VAL A 33 -9.10 3.67 0.68
C VAL A 33 -8.29 2.40 0.93
N GLU A 34 -8.34 1.49 -0.02
CA GLU A 34 -7.35 0.43 -0.20
C GLU A 34 -6.23 0.92 -1.13
N VAL A 35 -4.98 0.58 -0.81
CA VAL A 35 -3.81 0.96 -1.61
C VAL A 35 -3.02 -0.28 -1.98
N ASP A 36 -2.76 -0.47 -3.27
CA ASP A 36 -1.98 -1.58 -3.80
C ASP A 36 -0.86 -1.09 -4.72
N LEU A 37 0.21 -1.87 -4.84
CA LEU A 37 1.32 -1.60 -5.74
C LEU A 37 1.54 -2.79 -6.69
N ALA A 38 1.12 -2.64 -7.94
CA ALA A 38 1.28 -3.66 -8.96
C ALA A 38 2.64 -3.55 -9.67
N TRP A 39 3.35 -4.67 -9.74
CA TRP A 39 4.64 -4.80 -10.42
C TRP A 39 4.46 -5.32 -11.86
N HIS A 40 4.82 -4.51 -12.86
CA HIS A 40 4.73 -4.90 -14.28
C HIS A 40 6.03 -5.55 -14.76
N ASN A 41 6.48 -6.61 -14.09
CA ASN A 41 7.80 -7.20 -14.30
C ASN A 41 7.80 -8.51 -15.12
N GLY A 42 6.62 -8.97 -15.56
CA GLY A 42 6.48 -10.21 -16.33
C GLY A 42 7.04 -11.45 -15.62
N GLY A 43 7.16 -11.43 -14.29
CA GLY A 43 7.74 -12.51 -13.49
C GLY A 43 9.27 -12.44 -13.33
N ASN A 44 9.96 -11.47 -13.93
CA ASN A 44 11.39 -11.26 -13.72
C ASN A 44 11.62 -10.27 -12.57
N LEU A 45 12.35 -10.69 -11.54
CA LEU A 45 12.64 -9.82 -10.37
C LEU A 45 13.83 -8.87 -10.58
N ARG A 46 14.47 -8.86 -11.76
CA ARG A 46 15.69 -8.10 -12.04
C ARG A 46 15.46 -7.09 -13.17
N GLY A 47 15.72 -5.82 -12.90
CA GLY A 47 15.60 -4.73 -13.88
C GLY A 47 14.85 -3.53 -13.31
N GLU A 48 14.71 -2.50 -14.13
CA GLU A 48 13.79 -1.39 -13.90
C GLU A 48 12.44 -1.73 -14.52
N PHE A 49 11.37 -1.47 -13.78
CA PHE A 49 10.02 -1.80 -14.19
C PHE A 49 9.08 -0.63 -13.93
N LEU A 50 7.99 -0.59 -14.68
CA LEU A 50 6.87 0.26 -14.34
C LEU A 50 6.14 -0.34 -13.13
N TYR A 51 5.69 0.53 -12.24
CA TYR A 51 4.80 0.19 -11.16
C TYR A 51 3.51 0.99 -11.30
N SER A 52 2.36 0.37 -11.02
CA SER A 52 1.11 1.09 -10.79
C SER A 52 0.88 1.18 -9.30
N LEU A 53 0.72 2.40 -8.79
CA LEU A 53 0.20 2.64 -7.44
C LEU A 53 -1.29 2.93 -7.58
N ASP A 54 -2.13 2.06 -7.04
CA ASP A 54 -3.57 2.13 -7.12
C ASP A 54 -4.15 2.52 -5.76
N VAL A 55 -5.05 3.51 -5.76
CA VAL A 55 -5.79 3.96 -4.59
C VAL A 55 -7.27 3.84 -4.88
N THR A 56 -7.98 2.98 -4.15
CA THR A 56 -9.40 2.72 -4.36
C THR A 56 -10.19 3.07 -3.12
N ASP A 57 -11.12 4.01 -3.22
CA ASP A 57 -12.09 4.26 -2.15
C ASP A 57 -13.12 3.13 -2.10
N ILE A 58 -13.20 2.45 -0.95
CA ILE A 58 -14.00 1.23 -0.79
C ILE A 58 -15.50 1.53 -0.93
N HIS A 59 -15.95 2.68 -0.40
CA HIS A 59 -17.36 3.02 -0.40
C HIS A 59 -17.88 3.36 -1.79
N THR A 60 -17.17 4.22 -2.50
CA THR A 60 -17.60 4.75 -3.80
C THR A 60 -17.17 3.87 -4.96
N GLY A 61 -16.17 3.01 -4.78
CA GLY A 61 -15.54 2.23 -5.83
C GLY A 61 -14.69 3.08 -6.79
N TRP A 62 -14.43 4.34 -6.46
CA TRP A 62 -13.58 5.21 -7.25
C TRP A 62 -12.11 4.80 -7.10
N THR A 63 -11.40 4.72 -8.22
CA THR A 63 -9.97 4.36 -8.25
C THR A 63 -9.17 5.44 -8.96
N GLU A 64 -8.05 5.83 -8.35
CA GLU A 64 -6.99 6.56 -9.02
C GLU A 64 -5.71 5.71 -9.12
N THR A 65 -5.12 5.70 -10.31
CA THR A 65 -3.91 4.93 -10.63
C THR A 65 -2.80 5.88 -11.04
N LYS A 66 -1.62 5.71 -10.45
CA LYS A 66 -0.41 6.45 -10.84
C LYS A 66 0.70 5.53 -11.28
N ALA A 67 1.28 5.83 -12.44
CA ALA A 67 2.52 5.21 -12.90
C ALA A 67 3.71 5.73 -12.07
N ILE A 68 4.47 4.81 -11.49
CA ILE A 68 5.70 5.06 -10.76
C ILE A 68 6.85 4.38 -11.52
N THR A 69 7.90 5.13 -11.78
CA THR A 69 9.15 4.63 -12.38
C THR A 69 10.24 4.69 -11.31
N CYS A 70 11.03 3.63 -11.19
CA CYS A 70 12.22 3.60 -10.33
C CYS A 70 13.40 4.35 -10.97
#